data_AF-A0A1J0VZ33-F1
#
_entry.id   AF-A0A1J0VZ33-F1
#
_cell.length_a   1.000
_cell.length_b   1.000
_cell.length_c   1.000
_cell.angle_alpha   90.00
_cell.angle_beta   90.00
_cell.angle_gamma   90.00
#
_symmetry.space_group_name_H-M   'P 1'
#
loop_
_entity.id
_entity.type
_entity.pdbx_description
1 polymer ?
#
loop_
_entity_poly.entity_id
_entity_poly.type
_entity_poly.pdbx_seq_one_letter_code
_entity_poly.pdbx_strand_id
1 'polypeptide(L)'
;MGEPQPVLDPLTPAAIFLVATIDEGGEAAVRQLLGEVDELRKSVGFRAPGQGLSCVTSIGSSGWDRLFAGPRPAELHEFPGYRGAVHSCPATPGDLLFHIRSETTGTCYELAMAIATRLRGAVTFVDETSGFRYFEQRDLLGFVDGTANPEGAAAVASVFVGDEDADFAGGSYVIVQKYVHPLDQWNALPVEEQERVIGRTKLSDYELPDDVKPPNSHVTINTIIDLDGTERDVLRANMPFGTVGDGQLGTYYIAYCATPSVTERMLERMFLGTDDAAYDRILDFSTAITGTLFFTPAADFFDDLPDAPAGAEDGPQVTVPEFEPVIEANAAAEKAAATTTATGRTGAVSDGSLAIGTMKRSIQ
;
A
#
# COMPACT_ATOMS: atom_id res chain seq x y z
N MET A 1 -15.90 15.85 -13.10
CA MET A 1 -15.06 14.68 -12.83
C MET A 1 -13.86 15.21 -12.09
N GLY A 2 -13.65 14.77 -10.85
CA GLY A 2 -12.48 15.16 -10.07
C GLY A 2 -11.21 14.65 -10.74
N GLU A 3 -10.08 15.30 -10.46
CA GLU A 3 -8.78 14.84 -10.97
C GLU A 3 -8.36 13.59 -10.20
N PRO A 4 -8.21 12.41 -10.82
CA PRO A 4 -7.86 11.22 -10.05
C PRO A 4 -6.46 11.30 -9.45
N GLN A 5 -6.28 10.71 -8.26
CA GLN A 5 -4.94 10.39 -7.76
C GLN A 5 -4.19 9.47 -8.74
N PRO A 6 -2.84 9.37 -8.70
CA PRO A 6 -2.04 8.61 -9.66
C PRO A 6 -2.13 7.07 -9.49
N VAL A 7 -3.35 6.53 -9.35
CA VAL A 7 -3.64 5.10 -9.16
C VAL A 7 -3.13 4.26 -10.34
N LEU A 8 -3.32 4.76 -11.57
CA LEU A 8 -2.91 4.09 -12.80
C LEU A 8 -1.40 4.20 -13.11
N ASP A 9 -0.62 4.86 -12.26
CA ASP A 9 0.83 4.93 -12.47
C ASP A 9 1.44 3.51 -12.49
N PRO A 10 2.42 3.25 -13.37
CA PRO A 10 3.08 1.96 -13.45
C PRO A 10 3.69 1.49 -12.13
N LEU A 11 3.88 0.18 -11.99
CA LEU A 11 4.58 -0.40 -10.86
C LEU A 11 6.01 0.13 -10.75
N THR A 12 6.39 0.55 -9.55
CA THR A 12 7.73 1.05 -9.24
C THR A 12 8.57 0.00 -8.53
N PRO A 13 9.92 0.07 -8.61
CA PRO A 13 10.82 -0.81 -7.89
C PRO A 13 10.62 -0.87 -6.36
N ALA A 14 10.14 0.21 -5.74
CA ALA A 14 9.91 0.28 -4.30
C ALA A 14 8.52 0.82 -3.98
N ALA A 15 7.92 0.31 -2.90
CA ALA A 15 6.69 0.82 -2.34
C ALA A 15 6.73 0.77 -0.81
N ILE A 16 5.98 1.64 -0.14
CA ILE A 16 5.66 1.54 1.28
C ILE A 16 4.14 1.63 1.41
N PHE A 17 3.57 0.70 2.15
CA PHE A 17 2.18 0.68 2.57
C PHE A 17 2.13 1.04 4.05
N LEU A 18 1.48 2.17 4.38
CA LEU A 18 1.21 2.56 5.76
C LEU A 18 -0.29 2.50 6.01
N VAL A 19 -0.70 1.69 6.97
CA VAL A 19 -2.08 1.64 7.46
C VAL A 19 -2.12 2.15 8.90
N ALA A 20 -3.01 3.09 9.18
CA ALA A 20 -3.15 3.68 10.51
C ALA A 20 -4.61 3.76 10.95
N THR A 21 -4.84 3.66 12.26
CA THR A 21 -6.11 4.02 12.91
C THR A 21 -5.97 5.39 13.56
N ILE A 22 -7.03 6.21 13.52
CA ILE A 22 -7.03 7.54 14.12
C ILE A 22 -7.26 7.38 15.63
N ASP A 23 -6.38 7.93 16.46
CA ASP A 23 -6.54 7.91 17.90
C ASP A 23 -7.67 8.89 18.32
N GLU A 24 -8.23 8.75 19.52
CA GLU A 24 -9.27 9.67 20.01
C GLU A 24 -8.74 11.11 20.06
N GLY A 25 -9.41 12.04 19.37
CA GLY A 25 -9.00 13.44 19.25
C GLY A 25 -7.93 13.71 18.18
N GLY A 26 -7.52 12.71 17.41
CA GLY A 26 -6.54 12.82 16.32
C GLY A 26 -7.10 13.42 15.02
N GLU A 27 -8.41 13.60 14.90
CA GLU A 27 -9.12 13.97 13.68
C GLU A 27 -8.61 15.29 13.07
N ALA A 28 -8.36 16.31 13.90
CA ALA A 28 -7.87 17.60 13.43
C ALA A 28 -6.48 17.51 12.78
N ALA A 29 -5.56 16.76 13.39
CA ALA A 29 -4.22 16.56 12.84
C ALA A 29 -4.24 15.72 11.55
N VAL A 30 -5.13 14.72 11.48
CA VAL A 30 -5.33 13.93 10.26
C VAL A 30 -5.88 14.80 9.14
N ARG A 31 -6.96 15.57 9.39
CA ARG A 31 -7.52 16.49 8.40
C ARG A 31 -6.48 17.50 7.89
N GLN A 32 -5.67 18.05 8.80
CA GLN A 32 -4.57 18.93 8.42
C GLN A 32 -3.57 18.22 7.48
N LEU A 33 -3.11 17.01 7.84
CA LEU A 33 -2.21 16.26 6.96
C LEU A 33 -2.85 15.96 5.60
N LEU A 34 -4.13 15.59 5.56
CA LEU A 34 -4.82 15.28 4.32
C LEU A 34 -4.78 16.46 3.34
N GLY A 35 -4.91 17.70 3.82
CA GLY A 35 -4.74 18.90 2.99
C GLY A 35 -3.30 19.23 2.60
N GLU A 36 -2.30 18.67 3.31
CA GLU A 36 -0.86 18.93 3.07
C GLU A 36 -0.15 17.79 2.31
N VAL A 37 -0.81 16.63 2.10
CA VAL A 37 -0.13 15.40 1.64
C VAL A 37 0.54 15.54 0.27
N ASP A 38 -0.10 16.25 -0.68
CA ASP A 38 0.49 16.48 -1.99
C ASP A 38 1.65 17.49 -1.93
N GLU A 39 1.58 18.49 -1.05
CA GLU A 39 2.69 19.42 -0.83
C GLU A 39 3.91 18.70 -0.24
N LEU A 40 3.70 17.80 0.73
CA LEU A 40 4.77 16.96 1.29
C LEU A 40 5.39 16.09 0.20
N ARG A 41 4.57 15.42 -0.60
CA ARG A 41 5.02 14.61 -1.74
C ARG A 41 5.82 15.44 -2.74
N LYS A 42 5.35 16.63 -3.12
CA LYS A 42 6.06 17.57 -4.00
C LYS A 42 7.40 17.98 -3.40
N SER A 43 7.44 18.33 -2.12
CA SER A 43 8.65 18.78 -1.44
C SER A 43 9.74 17.71 -1.41
N VAL A 44 9.37 16.45 -1.13
CA VAL A 44 10.28 15.29 -1.18
C VAL A 44 10.65 14.95 -2.63
N GLY A 45 9.66 14.80 -3.50
CA GLY A 45 9.86 14.35 -4.89
C GLY A 45 10.64 15.34 -5.75
N PHE A 46 10.49 16.65 -5.54
CA PHE A 46 11.22 17.67 -6.28
C PHE A 46 12.73 17.64 -6.02
N ARG A 47 13.13 17.16 -4.83
CA ARG A 47 14.54 16.94 -4.47
C ARG A 47 15.10 15.63 -5.01
N ALA A 48 14.25 14.80 -5.61
CA ALA A 48 14.56 13.46 -6.12
C ALA A 48 14.10 13.31 -7.58
N PRO A 49 14.62 14.11 -8.53
CA PRO A 49 14.14 14.11 -9.90
C PRO A 49 14.32 12.75 -10.57
N GLY A 50 13.32 12.33 -11.34
CA GLY A 50 13.30 11.04 -12.04
C GLY A 50 12.99 9.83 -11.16
N GLN A 51 12.70 10.02 -9.87
CA GLN A 51 12.33 8.93 -8.96
C GLN A 51 10.83 8.57 -8.98
N GLY A 52 9.99 9.39 -9.65
CA GLY A 52 8.57 9.07 -9.82
C GLY A 52 7.78 8.95 -8.50
N LEU A 53 8.13 9.73 -7.48
CA LEU A 53 7.46 9.64 -6.17
C LEU A 53 5.97 9.97 -6.27
N SER A 54 5.14 8.96 -5.97
CA SER A 54 3.70 9.09 -5.83
C SER A 54 3.23 8.63 -4.46
N CYS A 55 2.10 9.17 -4.02
CA CYS A 55 1.39 8.76 -2.81
C CYS A 55 -0.10 8.73 -3.14
N VAL A 56 -0.71 7.56 -3.00
CA VAL A 56 -2.16 7.41 -3.08
C VAL A 56 -2.70 7.32 -1.65
N THR A 57 -3.53 8.28 -1.27
CA THR A 57 -4.11 8.41 0.07
C THR A 57 -5.55 7.94 0.05
N SER A 58 -5.89 7.03 0.95
CA SER A 58 -7.22 6.40 1.03
C SER A 58 -7.73 6.37 2.46
N ILE A 59 -9.05 6.43 2.63
CA ILE A 59 -9.75 6.62 3.90
C ILE A 59 -10.72 5.44 4.12
N GLY A 60 -10.64 4.80 5.29
CA GLY A 60 -11.47 3.68 5.68
C GLY A 60 -12.89 4.11 6.02
N SER A 61 -13.83 3.17 6.10
CA SER A 61 -15.25 3.48 6.31
C SER A 61 -15.52 4.20 7.63
N SER A 62 -14.97 3.70 8.74
CA SER A 62 -15.02 4.34 10.06
C SER A 62 -14.25 5.66 10.11
N GLY A 63 -13.06 5.70 9.48
CA GLY A 63 -12.27 6.94 9.35
C GLY A 63 -13.04 8.04 8.63
N TRP A 64 -13.79 7.71 7.58
CA TRP A 64 -14.60 8.67 6.83
C TRP A 64 -15.63 9.38 7.71
N ASP A 65 -16.38 8.61 8.52
CA ASP A 65 -17.42 9.17 9.40
C ASP A 65 -16.86 10.09 10.49
N ARG A 66 -15.61 9.84 10.91
CA ARG A 66 -14.91 10.67 11.89
C ARG A 66 -14.34 11.94 11.28
N LEU A 67 -13.91 11.85 10.01
CA LEU A 67 -13.22 12.93 9.34
C LEU A 67 -14.16 13.90 8.65
N PHE A 68 -15.27 13.46 8.07
CA PHE A 68 -16.07 14.30 7.15
C PHE A 68 -17.56 14.31 7.49
N ALA A 69 -18.14 15.50 7.49
CA ALA A 69 -19.57 15.70 7.36
C ALA A 69 -19.99 15.63 5.88
N GLY A 70 -21.26 15.32 5.63
CA GLY A 70 -21.83 15.34 4.27
C GLY A 70 -21.96 13.93 3.66
N PRO A 71 -21.95 13.82 2.32
CA PRO A 71 -22.17 12.56 1.63
C PRO A 71 -20.98 11.59 1.84
N ARG A 72 -21.26 10.31 1.59
CA ARG A 72 -20.28 9.22 1.63
C ARG A 72 -20.23 8.54 0.25
N PRO A 73 -19.08 7.98 -0.17
CA PRO A 73 -19.02 7.14 -1.35
C PRO A 73 -20.01 5.99 -1.21
N ALA A 74 -20.82 5.76 -2.24
CA ALA A 74 -22.04 4.97 -2.15
C ALA A 74 -21.84 3.55 -1.62
N GLU A 75 -20.70 2.93 -1.92
CA GLU A 75 -20.36 1.55 -1.55
C GLU A 75 -19.30 1.47 -0.44
N LEU A 76 -18.92 2.57 0.21
CA LEU A 76 -17.88 2.54 1.25
C LEU A 76 -18.39 1.92 2.55
N HIS A 77 -17.86 0.73 2.86
CA HIS A 77 -18.19 -0.04 4.07
C HIS A 77 -16.95 -0.72 4.67
N GLU A 78 -17.05 -1.20 5.91
CA GLU A 78 -15.98 -1.97 6.55
C GLU A 78 -15.75 -3.28 5.82
N PHE A 79 -14.49 -3.68 5.65
CA PHE A 79 -14.16 -4.95 5.02
C PHE A 79 -14.79 -6.11 5.80
N PRO A 80 -15.58 -6.99 5.15
CA PRO A 80 -16.37 -7.99 5.87
C PRO A 80 -15.54 -9.12 6.47
N GLY A 81 -14.35 -9.38 5.90
CA GLY A 81 -13.61 -10.62 6.14
C GLY A 81 -14.33 -11.83 5.53
N TYR A 82 -13.57 -12.91 5.33
CA TYR A 82 -14.09 -14.13 4.71
C TYR A 82 -13.65 -15.34 5.52
N ARG A 83 -14.58 -16.27 5.80
CA ARG A 83 -14.28 -17.51 6.52
C ARG A 83 -14.83 -18.69 5.74
N GLY A 84 -13.97 -19.28 4.93
CA GLY A 84 -14.23 -20.53 4.23
C GLY A 84 -14.12 -21.75 5.12
N ALA A 85 -14.34 -22.92 4.52
CA ALA A 85 -14.20 -24.20 5.21
C ALA A 85 -12.76 -24.51 5.64
N VAL A 86 -11.77 -24.01 4.89
CA VAL A 86 -10.33 -24.27 5.10
C VAL A 86 -9.58 -22.98 5.44
N HIS A 87 -9.81 -21.92 4.66
CA HIS A 87 -9.06 -20.67 4.73
C HIS A 87 -9.90 -19.51 5.24
N SER A 88 -9.25 -18.51 5.83
CA SER A 88 -9.91 -17.28 6.25
C SER A 88 -9.10 -16.05 5.93
N CYS A 89 -9.79 -14.97 5.57
CA CYS A 89 -9.25 -13.63 5.52
C CYS A 89 -9.86 -12.80 6.67
N PRO A 90 -9.05 -12.29 7.60
CA PRO A 90 -9.56 -11.46 8.68
C PRO A 90 -9.92 -10.06 8.17
N ALA A 91 -10.90 -9.43 8.83
CA ALA A 91 -11.05 -7.98 8.80
C ALA A 91 -10.15 -7.36 9.88
N THR A 92 -9.29 -6.44 9.48
CA THR A 92 -8.33 -5.77 10.37
C THR A 92 -8.51 -4.25 10.35
N PRO A 93 -8.24 -3.55 11.47
CA PRO A 93 -8.42 -2.11 11.54
C PRO A 93 -7.61 -1.33 10.48
N GLY A 94 -8.15 -0.19 10.03
CA GLY A 94 -7.45 0.78 9.21
C GLY A 94 -8.36 1.92 8.81
N ASP A 95 -8.05 3.13 9.28
CA ASP A 95 -8.77 4.36 8.95
C ASP A 95 -8.09 5.14 7.81
N LEU A 96 -6.78 5.00 7.67
CA LEU A 96 -5.96 5.67 6.66
C LEU A 96 -5.04 4.66 5.98
N LEU A 97 -4.89 4.78 4.67
CA LEU A 97 -3.89 4.08 3.86
C LEU A 97 -3.08 5.11 3.08
N PHE A 98 -1.75 5.02 3.20
CA PHE A 98 -0.81 5.70 2.32
C PHE A 98 -0.07 4.65 1.49
N HIS A 99 -0.35 4.61 0.19
CA HIS A 99 0.36 3.77 -0.77
C HIS A 99 1.40 4.63 -1.49
N ILE A 100 2.64 4.55 -1.00
CA ILE A 100 3.77 5.37 -1.43
C ILE A 100 4.62 4.55 -2.40
N ARG A 101 4.95 5.10 -3.57
CA ARG A 101 5.69 4.41 -4.63
C ARG A 101 6.81 5.30 -5.17
N SER A 102 7.94 4.68 -5.50
CA SER A 102 9.11 5.37 -6.06
C SER A 102 10.10 4.39 -6.70
N GLU A 103 10.98 4.90 -7.55
CA GLU A 103 12.15 4.17 -8.08
C GLU A 103 13.14 3.72 -6.99
N THR A 104 13.13 4.38 -5.83
CA THR A 104 14.00 3.99 -4.70
C THR A 104 13.28 3.99 -3.37
N THR A 105 13.63 3.02 -2.53
CA THR A 105 13.11 2.85 -1.17
C THR A 105 13.40 4.06 -0.28
N GLY A 106 14.56 4.71 -0.45
CA GLY A 106 14.93 5.88 0.35
C GLY A 106 13.95 7.05 0.17
N THR A 107 13.49 7.30 -1.06
CA THR A 107 12.50 8.35 -1.33
C THR A 107 11.11 7.99 -0.75
N CYS A 108 10.71 6.72 -0.79
CA CYS A 108 9.48 6.29 -0.11
C CYS A 108 9.57 6.55 1.40
N TYR A 109 10.68 6.18 2.03
CA TYR A 109 10.89 6.38 3.46
C TYR A 109 10.90 7.85 3.87
N GLU A 110 11.51 8.73 3.06
CA GLU A 110 11.51 10.17 3.36
C GLU A 110 10.07 10.72 3.44
N LEU A 111 9.20 10.35 2.50
CA LEU A 111 7.79 10.74 2.55
C LEU A 111 7.04 10.07 3.71
N ALA A 112 7.26 8.78 3.94
CA ALA A 112 6.67 8.04 5.05
C ALA A 112 7.02 8.67 6.42
N MET A 113 8.27 9.07 6.63
CA MET A 113 8.72 9.75 7.85
C MET A 113 8.10 11.14 8.00
N ALA A 114 7.95 11.89 6.90
CA ALA A 114 7.28 13.18 6.92
C ALA A 114 5.81 13.05 7.35
N ILE A 115 5.09 12.08 6.77
CA ILE A 115 3.71 11.73 7.14
C ILE A 115 3.63 11.32 8.61
N ALA A 116 4.46 10.37 9.06
CA ALA A 116 4.47 9.89 10.43
C ALA A 116 4.79 11.00 11.45
N THR A 117 5.61 11.96 11.07
CA THR A 117 5.93 13.13 11.92
C THR A 117 4.71 14.03 12.10
N ARG A 118 3.93 14.25 11.05
CA ARG A 118 2.69 15.05 11.07
C ARG A 118 1.58 14.41 11.90
N LEU A 119 1.51 13.08 11.89
CA LEU A 119 0.49 12.30 12.62
C LEU A 119 0.92 11.85 14.02
N ARG A 120 2.09 12.28 14.51
CA ARG A 120 2.64 11.81 15.78
C ARG A 120 1.67 12.13 16.93
N GLY A 121 1.20 11.08 17.61
CA GLY A 121 0.27 11.18 18.73
C GLY A 121 -1.19 11.43 18.34
N ALA A 122 -1.51 11.41 17.04
CA ALA A 122 -2.87 11.49 16.52
C ALA A 122 -3.34 10.17 15.88
N VAL A 123 -2.42 9.27 15.57
CA VAL A 123 -2.73 7.96 14.97
C VAL A 123 -1.84 6.87 15.54
N THR A 124 -2.35 5.65 15.45
CA THR A 124 -1.58 4.41 15.64
C THR A 124 -1.38 3.73 14.29
N PHE A 125 -0.11 3.56 13.87
CA PHE A 125 0.21 2.75 12.68
C PHE A 125 0.03 1.27 13.03
N VAL A 126 -0.90 0.61 12.34
CA VAL A 126 -1.29 -0.79 12.58
C VAL A 126 -0.69 -1.76 11.57
N ASP A 127 -0.26 -1.26 10.41
CA ASP A 127 0.62 -1.99 9.50
C ASP A 127 1.60 -1.04 8.79
N GLU A 128 2.84 -1.47 8.67
CA GLU A 128 3.88 -0.84 7.86
C GLU A 128 4.55 -1.95 7.06
N THR A 129 4.48 -1.85 5.74
CA THR A 129 5.10 -2.84 4.84
C THR A 129 5.92 -2.15 3.77
N SER A 130 7.19 -2.48 3.70
CA SER A 130 8.09 -2.07 2.60
C SER A 130 8.13 -3.14 1.53
N GLY A 131 7.57 -2.81 0.37
CA GLY A 131 7.54 -3.65 -0.81
C GLY A 131 8.74 -3.40 -1.72
N PHE A 132 9.17 -4.45 -2.42
CA PHE A 132 10.22 -4.37 -3.44
C PHE A 132 9.83 -5.14 -4.70
N ARG A 133 10.21 -4.64 -5.87
CA ARG A 133 10.11 -5.41 -7.12
C ARG A 133 11.09 -6.58 -7.07
N TYR A 134 10.58 -7.78 -7.36
CA TYR A 134 11.39 -8.99 -7.44
C TYR A 134 11.59 -9.40 -8.91
N PHE A 135 12.85 -9.38 -9.37
CA PHE A 135 13.24 -9.69 -10.75
C PHE A 135 12.36 -9.01 -11.82
N GLU A 136 11.79 -9.80 -12.74
CA GLU A 136 11.00 -9.40 -13.91
C GLU A 136 9.51 -9.23 -13.55
N GLN A 137 9.21 -8.37 -12.57
CA GLN A 137 7.85 -8.18 -12.02
C GLN A 137 7.24 -9.48 -11.45
N ARG A 138 8.05 -10.25 -10.73
CA ARG A 138 7.59 -11.51 -10.13
C ARG A 138 7.15 -11.32 -8.68
N ASP A 139 6.25 -12.18 -8.24
CA ASP A 139 6.00 -12.41 -6.82
C ASP A 139 7.06 -13.35 -6.20
N LEU A 140 6.98 -13.61 -4.88
CA LEU A 140 7.88 -14.55 -4.21
C LEU A 140 7.53 -16.02 -4.47
N LEU A 141 6.38 -16.31 -5.07
CA LEU A 141 6.05 -17.64 -5.59
C LEU A 141 6.77 -17.90 -6.94
N GLY A 142 7.31 -16.85 -7.55
CA GLY A 142 8.14 -16.87 -8.75
C GLY A 142 7.34 -16.72 -10.04
N PHE A 143 6.08 -16.29 -9.98
CA PHE A 143 5.24 -15.99 -11.14
C PHE A 143 5.25 -14.49 -11.42
N VAL A 144 5.09 -14.10 -12.69
CA VAL A 144 4.92 -12.69 -13.03
C VAL A 144 3.57 -12.22 -12.47
N ASP A 145 3.56 -11.08 -11.79
CA ASP A 145 2.38 -10.54 -11.13
C ASP A 145 2.00 -9.18 -11.75
N GLY A 146 0.74 -9.08 -12.17
CA GLY A 146 0.17 -7.91 -12.85
C GLY A 146 -0.08 -8.07 -14.35
N THR A 147 0.19 -9.23 -14.94
CA THR A 147 0.08 -9.47 -16.40
C THR A 147 -1.31 -9.19 -16.98
N ALA A 148 -2.36 -9.53 -16.23
CA ALA A 148 -3.75 -9.33 -16.65
C ALA A 148 -4.36 -8.03 -16.12
N ASN A 149 -3.55 -7.07 -15.67
CA ASN A 149 -4.08 -5.74 -15.33
C ASN A 149 -4.68 -5.08 -16.57
N PRO A 150 -5.81 -4.36 -16.44
CA PRO A 150 -6.38 -3.62 -17.55
C PRO A 150 -5.44 -2.47 -17.95
N GLU A 151 -5.46 -2.11 -19.24
CA GLU A 151 -4.64 -1.05 -19.81
C GLU A 151 -5.47 0.06 -20.46
N GLY A 152 -4.90 1.25 -20.56
CA GLY A 152 -5.50 2.38 -21.29
C GLY A 152 -6.91 2.72 -20.82
N ALA A 153 -7.86 2.79 -21.76
CA ALA A 153 -9.25 3.15 -21.45
C ALA A 153 -9.96 2.11 -20.59
N ALA A 154 -9.60 0.83 -20.69
CA ALA A 154 -10.16 -0.22 -19.85
C ALA A 154 -9.72 -0.06 -18.39
N ALA A 155 -8.46 0.35 -18.16
CA ALA A 155 -7.96 0.66 -16.82
C ALA A 155 -8.75 1.81 -16.19
N VAL A 156 -8.94 2.90 -16.94
CA VAL A 156 -9.73 4.06 -16.48
C VAL A 156 -11.17 3.63 -16.11
N ALA A 157 -11.83 2.86 -16.97
CA ALA A 157 -13.21 2.41 -16.76
C ALA A 157 -13.36 1.41 -15.60
N SER A 158 -12.32 0.62 -15.32
CA SER A 158 -12.36 -0.39 -14.26
C SER A 158 -12.02 0.18 -12.88
N VAL A 159 -11.25 1.26 -12.83
CA VAL A 159 -10.64 1.78 -11.59
C VAL A 159 -11.39 2.96 -11.01
N PHE A 160 -11.91 3.86 -11.83
CA PHE A 160 -12.46 5.12 -11.35
C PHE A 160 -13.98 5.14 -11.33
N VAL A 161 -14.52 5.62 -10.21
CA VAL A 161 -15.95 5.93 -10.04
C VAL A 161 -16.39 6.91 -11.11
N GLY A 162 -17.51 6.60 -11.77
CA GLY A 162 -18.12 7.41 -12.81
C GLY A 162 -19.34 8.20 -12.34
N ASP A 163 -20.28 8.42 -13.28
CA ASP A 163 -21.50 9.21 -13.04
C ASP A 163 -22.52 8.50 -12.13
N GLU A 164 -22.32 7.20 -11.87
CA GLU A 164 -23.12 6.42 -10.92
C GLU A 164 -23.02 6.95 -9.48
N ASP A 165 -21.91 7.62 -9.14
CA ASP A 165 -21.71 8.31 -7.86
C ASP A 165 -20.97 9.64 -8.12
N ALA A 166 -21.68 10.57 -8.77
CA ALA A 166 -21.11 11.78 -9.36
C ALA A 166 -20.36 12.69 -8.37
N ASP A 167 -20.74 12.68 -7.08
CA ASP A 167 -20.07 13.45 -6.02
C ASP A 167 -18.65 12.92 -5.73
N PHE A 168 -18.38 11.66 -6.11
CA PHE A 168 -17.13 10.96 -5.89
C PHE A 168 -16.45 10.51 -7.20
N ALA A 169 -16.91 11.02 -8.34
CA ALA A 169 -16.38 10.68 -9.65
C ALA A 169 -14.89 11.03 -9.79
N GLY A 170 -14.08 10.05 -10.23
CA GLY A 170 -12.62 10.12 -10.25
C GLY A 170 -11.93 9.53 -9.01
N GLY A 171 -12.71 9.16 -7.97
CA GLY A 171 -12.23 8.33 -6.88
C GLY A 171 -12.18 6.84 -7.24
N SER A 172 -11.73 6.01 -6.30
CA SER A 172 -11.59 4.55 -6.47
C SER A 172 -11.77 3.84 -5.13
N TYR A 173 -12.22 2.59 -5.13
CA TYR A 173 -12.18 1.73 -3.95
C TYR A 173 -10.91 0.89 -3.97
N VAL A 174 -10.28 0.73 -2.81
CA VAL A 174 -9.06 -0.06 -2.68
C VAL A 174 -9.17 -1.06 -1.53
N ILE A 175 -8.86 -2.32 -1.82
CA ILE A 175 -8.74 -3.36 -0.79
C ILE A 175 -7.27 -3.77 -0.69
N VAL A 176 -6.77 -3.88 0.54
CA VAL A 176 -5.42 -4.35 0.85
C VAL A 176 -5.45 -5.60 1.72
N GLN A 177 -4.52 -6.51 1.46
CA GLN A 177 -4.32 -7.72 2.24
C GLN A 177 -2.83 -8.07 2.28
N LYS A 178 -2.30 -8.35 3.48
CA LYS A 178 -0.94 -8.82 3.65
C LYS A 178 -0.94 -10.34 3.69
N TYR A 179 -0.36 -10.98 2.69
CA TYR A 179 -0.22 -12.44 2.63
C TYR A 179 1.18 -12.88 3.02
N VAL A 180 1.29 -13.95 3.81
CA VAL A 180 2.56 -14.64 4.08
C VAL A 180 2.56 -16.02 3.43
N HIS A 181 3.70 -16.42 2.87
CA HIS A 181 3.83 -17.66 2.10
C HIS A 181 4.72 -18.68 2.82
N PRO A 182 4.26 -19.92 3.07
CA PRO A 182 5.14 -21.02 3.44
C PRO A 182 5.96 -21.48 2.22
N LEU A 183 7.01 -20.73 1.87
CA LEU A 183 7.80 -20.93 0.65
C LEU A 183 8.41 -22.33 0.54
N ASP A 184 8.75 -22.99 1.66
CA ASP A 184 9.23 -24.37 1.64
C ASP A 184 8.19 -25.35 1.10
N GLN A 185 6.92 -25.16 1.46
CA GLN A 185 5.82 -25.99 0.97
C GLN A 185 5.55 -25.71 -0.51
N TRP A 186 5.59 -24.44 -0.89
CA TRP A 186 5.44 -24.03 -2.28
C TRP A 186 6.54 -24.61 -3.17
N ASN A 187 7.80 -24.49 -2.75
CA ASN A 187 8.96 -24.95 -3.49
C ASN A 187 9.09 -26.48 -3.54
N ALA A 188 8.37 -27.20 -2.68
CA ALA A 188 8.28 -28.66 -2.76
C ALA A 188 7.37 -29.16 -3.90
N LEU A 189 6.50 -28.30 -4.44
CA LEU A 189 5.68 -28.64 -5.60
C LEU A 189 6.51 -28.70 -6.89
N PRO A 190 6.28 -29.69 -7.77
CA PRO A 190 6.74 -29.62 -9.15
C PRO A 190 6.22 -28.35 -9.84
N VAL A 191 7.00 -27.82 -10.79
CA VAL A 191 6.63 -26.58 -11.50
C VAL A 191 5.28 -26.70 -12.16
N GLU A 192 4.98 -27.85 -12.79
CA GLU A 192 3.71 -28.10 -13.46
C GLU A 192 2.51 -28.03 -12.50
N GLU A 193 2.71 -28.41 -11.22
CA GLU A 193 1.66 -28.28 -10.21
C GLU A 193 1.51 -26.83 -9.75
N GLN A 194 2.61 -26.08 -9.60
CA GLN A 194 2.55 -24.64 -9.32
C GLN A 194 1.82 -23.90 -10.45
N GLU A 195 2.08 -24.24 -11.71
CA GLU A 195 1.41 -23.68 -12.88
C GLU A 195 -0.10 -23.98 -12.87
N ARG A 196 -0.51 -25.16 -12.40
CA ARG A 196 -1.92 -25.52 -12.20
C ARG A 196 -2.58 -24.77 -11.05
N VAL A 197 -1.84 -24.50 -9.97
CA VAL A 197 -2.32 -23.66 -8.85
C VAL A 197 -2.58 -22.23 -9.34
N ILE A 198 -1.66 -21.65 -10.12
CA ILE A 198 -1.79 -20.27 -10.59
C ILE A 198 -2.73 -20.15 -11.80
N GLY A 199 -2.65 -21.08 -12.75
CA GLY A 199 -3.34 -21.00 -14.04
C GLY A 199 -2.49 -20.41 -15.18
N ARG A 200 -1.17 -20.27 -15.00
CA ARG A 200 -0.22 -19.74 -16.00
C ARG A 200 1.06 -20.57 -16.00
N THR A 201 1.83 -20.50 -17.07
CA THR A 201 3.18 -21.07 -17.13
C THR A 201 4.17 -20.20 -16.36
N LYS A 202 5.09 -20.81 -15.61
CA LYS A 202 5.91 -20.08 -14.63
C LYS A 202 6.96 -19.20 -15.28
N LEU A 203 7.69 -19.74 -16.25
CA LEU A 203 8.81 -19.02 -16.89
C LEU A 203 8.32 -17.98 -17.88
N SER A 204 7.45 -18.40 -18.80
CA SER A 204 7.03 -17.60 -19.96
C SER A 204 5.74 -16.81 -19.74
N ASP A 205 5.05 -17.04 -18.62
CA ASP A 205 3.85 -16.30 -18.22
C ASP A 205 2.71 -16.35 -19.24
N TYR A 206 2.58 -17.45 -19.98
CA TYR A 206 1.40 -17.72 -20.79
C TYR A 206 0.29 -18.33 -19.94
N GLU A 207 -0.93 -17.85 -20.14
CA GLU A 207 -2.11 -18.46 -19.54
C GLU A 207 -2.28 -19.91 -20.00
N LEU A 208 -2.70 -20.78 -19.08
CA LEU A 208 -3.02 -22.15 -19.42
C LEU A 208 -4.30 -22.22 -20.26
N PRO A 209 -4.36 -23.07 -21.30
CA PRO A 209 -5.58 -23.32 -22.06
C PRO A 209 -6.76 -23.75 -21.17
N ASP A 210 -7.99 -23.33 -21.52
CA ASP A 210 -9.18 -23.58 -20.70
C ASP A 210 -9.49 -25.08 -20.45
N ASP A 211 -9.09 -25.96 -21.37
CA ASP A 211 -9.29 -27.41 -21.23
C ASP A 211 -8.30 -28.08 -20.27
N VAL A 212 -7.21 -27.39 -19.90
CA VAL A 212 -6.21 -27.88 -18.93
C VAL A 212 -6.20 -27.10 -17.62
N LYS A 213 -6.64 -25.83 -17.65
CA LYS A 213 -6.67 -24.88 -16.53
C LYS A 213 -7.67 -25.37 -15.46
N PRO A 214 -7.22 -25.67 -14.23
CA PRO A 214 -8.12 -26.17 -13.19
C PRO A 214 -9.19 -25.13 -12.79
N PRO A 215 -10.41 -25.57 -12.41
CA PRO A 215 -11.47 -24.66 -11.97
C PRO A 215 -11.14 -23.94 -10.66
N ASN A 216 -10.20 -24.47 -9.87
CA ASN A 216 -9.70 -23.90 -8.63
C ASN A 216 -8.32 -23.22 -8.78
N SER A 217 -7.88 -22.94 -10.01
CA SER A 217 -6.69 -22.14 -10.26
C SER A 217 -6.94 -20.66 -9.94
N HIS A 218 -5.90 -19.95 -9.51
CA HIS A 218 -5.99 -18.55 -9.13
C HIS A 218 -6.59 -17.68 -10.25
N VAL A 219 -6.15 -17.87 -11.51
CA VAL A 219 -6.70 -17.16 -12.68
C VAL A 219 -8.21 -17.43 -12.82
N THR A 220 -8.63 -18.69 -12.82
CA THR A 220 -10.05 -19.04 -13.03
C THR A 220 -10.95 -18.51 -11.92
N ILE A 221 -10.47 -18.57 -10.68
CA ILE A 221 -11.22 -18.04 -9.54
C ILE A 221 -11.36 -16.52 -9.63
N ASN A 222 -10.34 -15.81 -10.11
CA ASN A 222 -10.36 -14.35 -10.17
C ASN A 222 -10.91 -13.77 -11.48
N THR A 223 -11.21 -14.58 -12.50
CA THR A 223 -11.97 -14.11 -13.66
C THR A 223 -13.44 -13.89 -13.29
N ILE A 224 -13.90 -12.63 -13.35
CA ILE A 224 -15.28 -12.23 -13.05
C ILE A 224 -15.98 -11.85 -14.34
N ILE A 225 -17.09 -12.53 -14.64
CA ILE A 225 -17.92 -12.26 -15.82
C ILE A 225 -19.34 -12.01 -15.34
N ASP A 226 -19.90 -10.85 -15.68
CA ASP A 226 -21.27 -10.48 -15.40
C ASP A 226 -22.27 -11.30 -16.24
N LEU A 227 -23.56 -11.23 -15.87
CA LEU A 227 -24.64 -11.93 -16.58
C LEU A 227 -24.77 -11.52 -18.05
N ASP A 228 -24.34 -10.31 -18.40
CA ASP A 228 -24.35 -9.80 -19.78
C ASP A 228 -23.10 -10.20 -20.59
N GLY A 229 -22.17 -10.94 -19.97
CA GLY A 229 -20.92 -11.39 -20.57
C GLY A 229 -19.76 -10.40 -20.43
N THR A 230 -19.94 -9.28 -19.72
CA THR A 230 -18.89 -8.29 -19.48
C THR A 230 -17.89 -8.83 -18.46
N GLU A 231 -16.62 -8.89 -18.84
CA GLU A 231 -15.53 -9.17 -17.89
C GLU A 231 -15.28 -7.94 -17.02
N ARG A 232 -15.11 -8.18 -15.71
CA ARG A 232 -14.87 -7.14 -14.71
C ARG A 232 -13.46 -7.25 -14.18
N ASP A 233 -12.71 -6.17 -14.37
CA ASP A 233 -11.30 -6.09 -13.99
C ASP A 233 -11.10 -5.25 -12.72
N VAL A 234 -9.94 -5.47 -12.11
CA VAL A 234 -9.37 -4.63 -11.05
C VAL A 234 -7.94 -4.30 -11.43
N LEU A 235 -7.44 -3.13 -11.01
CA LEU A 235 -6.03 -2.81 -11.17
C LEU A 235 -5.26 -3.23 -9.92
N ARG A 236 -4.35 -4.19 -10.06
CA ARG A 236 -3.51 -4.67 -8.96
C ARG A 236 -2.16 -4.00 -8.95
N ALA A 237 -1.66 -3.67 -7.76
CA ALA A 237 -0.33 -3.13 -7.56
C ALA A 237 0.46 -3.90 -6.50
N ASN A 238 0.35 -5.23 -6.56
CA ASN A 238 0.97 -6.15 -5.61
C ASN A 238 2.48 -5.93 -5.51
N MET A 239 3.01 -6.07 -4.28
CA MET A 239 4.45 -5.97 -4.04
C MET A 239 4.94 -7.10 -3.13
N PRO A 240 5.99 -7.83 -3.53
CA PRO A 240 6.77 -8.67 -2.62
C PRO A 240 7.23 -7.90 -1.39
N PHE A 241 7.19 -8.54 -0.23
CA PHE A 241 7.81 -8.03 1.00
C PHE A 241 8.41 -9.18 1.81
N GLY A 242 9.26 -8.84 2.78
CA GLY A 242 9.54 -9.79 3.84
C GLY A 242 10.80 -9.56 4.65
N THR A 243 10.97 -10.42 5.65
CA THR A 243 12.10 -10.44 6.58
C THR A 243 12.71 -11.84 6.57
N VAL A 244 13.93 -11.97 6.04
CA VAL A 244 14.58 -13.28 5.85
C VAL A 244 14.83 -14.00 7.18
N GLY A 245 15.21 -13.25 8.23
CA GLY A 245 15.53 -13.83 9.55
C GLY A 245 14.35 -14.53 10.22
N ASP A 246 13.15 -13.96 10.08
CA ASP A 246 11.92 -14.45 10.72
C ASP A 246 11.06 -15.30 9.77
N GLY A 247 11.51 -15.50 8.54
CA GLY A 247 10.80 -16.28 7.52
C GLY A 247 9.47 -15.68 7.05
N GLN A 248 9.16 -14.43 7.43
CA GLN A 248 7.95 -13.73 7.00
C GLN A 248 8.18 -13.15 5.61
N LEU A 249 7.92 -13.95 4.59
CA LEU A 249 8.06 -13.59 3.18
C LEU A 249 6.69 -13.69 2.53
N GLY A 250 6.31 -12.69 1.74
CA GLY A 250 4.96 -12.62 1.25
C GLY A 250 4.70 -11.61 0.14
N THR A 251 3.42 -11.47 -0.17
CA THR A 251 2.89 -10.50 -1.13
C THR A 251 1.95 -9.56 -0.41
N TYR A 252 2.20 -8.26 -0.55
CA TYR A 252 1.25 -7.24 -0.15
C TYR A 252 0.29 -7.06 -1.32
N TYR A 253 -0.92 -7.59 -1.18
CA TYR A 253 -1.99 -7.44 -2.16
C TYR A 253 -2.63 -6.06 -2.02
N ILE A 254 -2.83 -5.41 -3.16
CA ILE A 254 -3.58 -4.16 -3.26
C ILE A 254 -4.29 -4.12 -4.61
N ALA A 255 -5.59 -3.86 -4.60
CA ALA A 255 -6.40 -3.78 -5.81
C ALA A 255 -7.33 -2.57 -5.77
N TYR A 256 -7.31 -1.81 -6.86
CA TYR A 256 -8.16 -0.65 -7.09
C TYR A 256 -9.28 -1.00 -8.07
N CYS A 257 -10.49 -0.51 -7.80
CA CYS A 257 -11.67 -0.71 -8.64
C CYS A 257 -12.68 0.43 -8.47
N ALA A 258 -13.48 0.70 -9.50
CA ALA A 258 -14.56 1.68 -9.45
C ALA A 258 -15.67 1.28 -8.45
N THR A 259 -15.78 0.00 -8.13
CA THR A 259 -16.71 -0.56 -7.14
C THR A 259 -15.99 -1.65 -6.32
N PRO A 260 -16.17 -1.72 -5.00
CA PRO A 260 -15.55 -2.77 -4.19
C PRO A 260 -16.13 -4.16 -4.53
N SER A 261 -17.35 -4.21 -5.06
CA SER A 261 -18.11 -5.43 -5.34
C SER A 261 -17.37 -6.41 -6.26
N VAL A 262 -16.57 -5.93 -7.22
CA VAL A 262 -15.77 -6.80 -8.11
C VAL A 262 -14.67 -7.51 -7.31
N THR A 263 -13.90 -6.75 -6.54
CA THR A 263 -12.83 -7.29 -5.70
C THR A 263 -13.37 -8.21 -4.60
N GLU A 264 -14.50 -7.85 -3.98
CA GLU A 264 -15.16 -8.69 -2.99
C GLU A 264 -15.66 -9.99 -3.59
N ARG A 265 -16.22 -9.95 -4.80
CA ARG A 265 -16.63 -11.16 -5.52
C ARG A 265 -15.45 -12.08 -5.83
N MET A 266 -14.29 -11.53 -6.20
CA MET A 266 -13.06 -12.31 -6.34
C MET A 266 -12.70 -12.99 -5.01
N LEU A 267 -12.69 -12.25 -3.89
CA LEU A 267 -12.35 -12.78 -2.57
C LEU A 267 -13.37 -13.82 -2.06
N GLU A 268 -14.66 -13.62 -2.28
CA GLU A 268 -15.69 -14.62 -1.98
C GLU A 268 -15.38 -15.93 -2.69
N ARG A 269 -15.11 -15.88 -4.01
CA ARG A 269 -14.80 -17.07 -4.80
C ARG A 269 -13.50 -17.73 -4.33
N MET A 270 -12.50 -16.93 -3.95
CA MET A 270 -11.24 -17.43 -3.40
C MET A 270 -11.42 -18.18 -2.09
N PHE A 271 -12.09 -17.57 -1.10
CA PHE A 271 -12.15 -18.11 0.25
C PHE A 271 -13.34 -19.04 0.48
N LEU A 272 -14.49 -18.76 -0.13
CA LEU A 272 -15.74 -19.51 0.07
C LEU A 272 -16.01 -20.52 -1.06
N GLY A 273 -15.31 -20.40 -2.19
CA GLY A 273 -15.44 -21.28 -3.33
C GLY A 273 -16.49 -20.85 -4.34
N THR A 274 -16.68 -21.71 -5.32
CA THR A 274 -17.67 -21.65 -6.41
C THR A 274 -18.40 -22.99 -6.48
N ASP A 275 -19.29 -23.13 -7.46
CA ASP A 275 -19.95 -24.43 -7.72
C ASP A 275 -18.95 -25.51 -8.17
N ASP A 276 -17.85 -25.12 -8.83
CA ASP A 276 -16.86 -26.03 -9.43
C ASP A 276 -15.57 -26.19 -8.60
N ALA A 277 -15.38 -25.35 -7.57
CA ALA A 277 -14.16 -25.30 -6.76
C ALA A 277 -14.46 -24.95 -5.31
N ALA A 278 -13.91 -25.71 -4.36
CA ALA A 278 -14.15 -25.45 -2.93
C ALA A 278 -13.53 -24.13 -2.43
N TYR A 279 -12.41 -23.70 -3.04
CA TYR A 279 -11.65 -22.48 -2.75
C TYR A 279 -10.52 -22.35 -3.78
N ASP A 280 -9.80 -21.23 -3.77
CA ASP A 280 -8.61 -20.99 -4.59
C ASP A 280 -7.36 -21.69 -4.04
N ARG A 281 -6.74 -22.54 -4.86
CA ARG A 281 -5.56 -23.31 -4.46
C ARG A 281 -4.37 -22.47 -4.03
N ILE A 282 -4.26 -21.19 -4.44
CA ILE A 282 -3.16 -20.32 -3.98
C ILE A 282 -3.17 -20.12 -2.46
N LEU A 283 -4.35 -20.23 -1.83
CA LEU A 283 -4.53 -20.03 -0.39
C LEU A 283 -3.89 -21.14 0.45
N ASP A 284 -3.65 -22.32 -0.13
CA ASP A 284 -2.87 -23.36 0.54
C ASP A 284 -1.40 -22.94 0.77
N PHE A 285 -0.95 -21.91 0.05
CA PHE A 285 0.41 -21.38 0.08
C PHE A 285 0.45 -19.87 0.36
N SER A 286 -0.68 -19.29 0.79
CA SER A 286 -0.82 -17.86 1.03
C SER A 286 -1.83 -17.61 2.14
N THR A 287 -1.36 -17.18 3.31
CA THR A 287 -2.23 -16.85 4.45
C THR A 287 -2.40 -15.34 4.57
N ALA A 288 -3.62 -14.84 4.43
CA ALA A 288 -3.96 -13.44 4.70
C ALA A 288 -3.90 -13.17 6.22
N ILE A 289 -3.06 -12.23 6.63
CA ILE A 289 -2.97 -11.78 8.03
C ILE A 289 -3.64 -10.41 8.27
N THR A 290 -3.95 -9.68 7.20
CA THR A 290 -4.72 -8.43 7.23
C THR A 290 -5.76 -8.42 6.10
N GLY A 291 -6.76 -7.54 6.24
CA GLY A 291 -7.80 -7.27 5.25
C GLY A 291 -8.54 -5.99 5.59
N THR A 292 -8.44 -4.98 4.72
CA THR A 292 -9.07 -3.66 4.93
C THR A 292 -9.50 -3.04 3.60
N LEU A 293 -10.64 -2.36 3.61
CA LEU A 293 -11.24 -1.64 2.48
C LEU A 293 -11.17 -0.14 2.77
N PHE A 294 -10.69 0.63 1.79
CA PHE A 294 -10.65 2.09 1.82
C PHE A 294 -11.31 2.66 0.56
N PHE A 295 -11.70 3.93 0.64
CA PHE A 295 -11.97 4.75 -0.52
C PHE A 295 -10.80 5.70 -0.78
N THR A 296 -10.41 5.83 -2.04
CA THR A 296 -9.39 6.75 -2.56
C THR A 296 -10.11 7.92 -3.25
N PRO A 297 -10.29 9.07 -2.60
CA PRO A 297 -10.90 10.24 -3.25
C PRO A 297 -10.10 10.73 -4.46
N ALA A 298 -10.75 11.51 -5.32
CA ALA A 298 -10.04 12.31 -6.31
C ALA A 298 -9.07 13.30 -5.61
N ALA A 299 -8.01 13.71 -6.29
CA ALA A 299 -6.97 14.57 -5.74
C ALA A 299 -7.50 15.93 -5.28
N ASP A 300 -8.46 16.51 -6.01
CA ASP A 300 -9.10 17.79 -5.70
C ASP A 300 -9.96 17.74 -4.43
N PHE A 301 -10.36 16.54 -3.97
CA PHE A 301 -11.00 16.37 -2.66
C PHE A 301 -10.12 16.85 -1.50
N PHE A 302 -8.80 16.74 -1.63
CA PHE A 302 -7.86 17.13 -0.58
C PHE A 302 -7.57 18.64 -0.57
N ASP A 303 -7.79 19.33 -1.69
CA ASP A 303 -7.62 20.78 -1.79
C ASP A 303 -8.76 21.54 -1.09
N ASP A 304 -9.96 20.93 -1.03
CA ASP A 304 -11.16 21.48 -0.38
C ASP A 304 -11.89 20.38 0.41
N LEU A 305 -11.31 19.98 1.56
CA LEU A 305 -11.87 18.93 2.40
C LEU A 305 -13.27 19.32 2.90
N PRO A 306 -14.28 18.41 2.83
CA PRO A 306 -15.57 18.63 3.47
C PRO A 306 -15.43 18.99 4.94
N ASP A 307 -16.38 19.73 5.52
CA ASP A 307 -16.37 20.13 6.93
C ASP A 307 -16.20 18.93 7.88
N ALA A 308 -15.65 19.18 9.06
CA ALA A 308 -15.58 18.15 10.10
C ALA A 308 -16.98 17.82 10.65
N PRO A 309 -17.24 16.59 11.12
CA PRO A 309 -18.46 16.26 11.85
C PRO A 309 -18.66 17.17 13.08
N ALA A 310 -19.92 17.48 13.39
CA ALA A 310 -20.25 18.34 14.53
C ALA A 310 -19.68 17.77 15.85
N GLY A 311 -18.84 18.56 16.54
CA GLY A 311 -18.20 18.17 17.80
C GLY A 311 -16.76 17.65 17.67
N ALA A 312 -16.20 17.57 16.46
CA ALA A 312 -14.80 17.16 16.24
C ALA A 312 -13.76 18.29 16.39
N GLU A 313 -14.18 19.55 16.57
CA GLU A 313 -13.28 20.73 16.59
C GLU A 313 -12.57 20.98 17.93
N ASP A 314 -12.93 20.28 19.02
CA ASP A 314 -12.40 20.52 20.38
C ASP A 314 -11.13 19.71 20.71
N GLY A 315 -10.48 19.11 19.71
CA GLY A 315 -9.19 18.41 19.90
C GLY A 315 -8.04 19.38 20.17
N PRO A 316 -7.04 19.02 21.00
CA PRO A 316 -5.86 19.86 21.19
C PRO A 316 -5.16 20.07 19.84
N GLN A 317 -4.92 21.33 19.47
CA GLN A 317 -4.06 21.64 18.32
C GLN A 317 -2.66 21.11 18.60
N VAL A 318 -2.33 19.97 17.99
CA VAL A 318 -0.98 19.42 18.03
C VAL A 318 -0.11 20.34 17.19
N THR A 319 0.76 21.11 17.84
CA THR A 319 1.78 21.87 17.13
C THR A 319 2.71 20.89 16.46
N VAL A 320 2.53 20.72 15.15
CA VAL A 320 3.39 19.92 14.30
C VAL A 320 4.80 20.55 14.30
N PRO A 321 5.86 19.81 14.65
CA PRO A 321 7.21 20.31 14.50
C PRO A 321 7.57 20.47 13.01
N GLU A 322 8.27 21.56 12.70
CA GLU A 322 8.82 21.81 11.37
C GLU A 322 9.70 20.61 10.96
N PHE A 323 9.48 20.07 9.76
CA PHE A 323 10.22 18.91 9.28
C PHE A 323 11.58 19.40 8.77
N GLU A 324 12.64 19.15 9.54
CA GLU A 324 14.02 19.33 9.07
C GLU A 324 14.48 18.02 8.39
N PRO A 325 14.77 18.01 7.08
CA PRO A 325 15.35 16.86 6.40
C PRO A 325 16.60 16.35 7.14
N VAL A 326 16.86 15.05 7.13
CA VAL A 326 17.98 14.44 7.90
C VAL A 326 19.33 15.15 7.66
N ILE A 327 19.57 15.65 6.44
CA ILE A 327 20.79 16.40 6.10
C ILE A 327 20.83 17.76 6.83
N GLU A 328 19.70 18.46 6.92
CA GLU A 328 19.58 19.75 7.60
C GLU A 328 19.57 19.57 9.11
N ALA A 329 18.89 18.55 9.63
CA ALA A 329 18.92 18.17 11.03
C ALA A 329 20.35 17.83 11.49
N ASN A 330 21.12 17.11 10.65
CA ASN A 330 22.54 16.85 10.91
C ASN A 330 23.38 18.12 10.87
N ALA A 331 23.16 19.01 9.89
CA ALA A 331 23.87 20.29 9.82
C ALA A 331 23.52 21.22 11.00
N ALA A 332 22.26 21.22 11.44
CA ALA A 332 21.79 21.96 12.61
C ALA A 332 22.40 21.39 13.90
N ALA A 333 22.45 20.07 14.04
CA ALA A 333 23.11 19.38 15.15
C ALA A 333 24.63 19.66 15.18
N GLU A 334 25.31 19.64 14.03
CA GLU A 334 26.73 20.00 13.91
C GLU A 334 26.97 21.47 14.29
N LYS A 335 26.09 22.37 13.86
CA LYS A 335 26.17 23.81 14.19
C LYS A 335 25.87 24.08 15.66
N ALA A 336 24.94 23.33 16.26
CA ALA A 336 24.65 23.37 17.69
C ALA A 336 25.86 22.87 18.50
N ALA A 337 26.46 21.74 18.11
CA ALA A 337 27.67 21.20 18.72
C ALA A 337 28.88 22.14 18.59
N ALA A 338 29.03 22.83 17.46
CA ALA A 338 30.05 23.87 17.24
C ALA A 338 29.83 25.11 18.12
N THR A 339 28.57 25.46 18.41
CA THR A 339 28.21 26.60 19.27
C THR A 339 28.45 26.27 20.76
N THR A 340 28.18 25.03 21.18
CA THR A 340 28.49 24.54 22.53
C THR A 340 29.99 24.46 22.78
N THR A 341 30.79 24.09 21.78
CA THR A 341 32.27 24.08 21.88
C THR A 341 32.89 25.49 21.87
N ALA A 342 32.20 26.49 21.30
CA ALA A 342 32.63 27.89 21.36
C ALA A 342 32.33 28.57 22.72
N THR A 343 31.31 28.10 23.45
CA THR A 343 30.93 28.62 24.78
C THR A 343 31.55 27.84 25.95
N GLY A 344 32.11 26.65 25.71
CA GLY A 344 32.78 25.81 26.70
C GLY A 344 34.25 25.55 26.40
N ARG A 345 35.11 26.58 26.49
CA ARG A 345 36.57 26.38 26.58
C ARG A 345 37.15 26.99 27.86
N THR A 346 36.85 26.35 28.99
CA THR A 346 37.83 26.08 30.04
C THR A 346 37.59 24.67 30.57
N GLY A 347 38.52 23.73 30.32
CA GLY A 347 38.45 22.35 30.80
C GLY A 347 38.82 21.34 29.71
N ALA A 348 39.77 20.45 29.99
CA ALA A 348 40.47 19.61 29.02
C ALA A 348 40.05 18.12 29.05
N VAL A 349 40.40 17.40 27.96
CA VAL A 349 40.57 15.92 27.78
C VAL A 349 39.26 15.12 27.58
N SER A 350 39.08 14.09 26.72
CA SER A 350 39.92 13.26 25.81
C SER A 350 39.15 12.89 24.52
N ASP A 351 39.90 12.54 23.47
CA ASP A 351 39.47 12.09 22.15
C ASP A 351 39.00 10.62 22.11
N GLY A 352 37.73 10.39 21.76
CA GLY A 352 37.15 9.07 21.50
C GLY A 352 36.90 8.81 20.02
N SER A 353 37.86 9.10 19.13
CA SER A 353 37.67 8.86 17.70
C SER A 353 37.92 7.38 17.34
N LEU A 354 36.88 6.72 16.84
CA LEU A 354 36.96 5.41 16.21
C LEU A 354 37.71 5.56 14.87
N ALA A 355 38.98 5.15 14.86
CA ALA A 355 39.80 5.10 13.67
C ALA A 355 39.34 3.97 12.72
N ILE A 356 38.61 4.32 11.66
CA ILE A 356 38.40 3.41 10.52
C ILE A 356 39.68 3.44 9.68
N GLY A 357 40.57 2.49 9.96
CA GLY A 357 41.84 2.30 9.24
C GLY A 357 41.63 1.61 7.89
N THR A 358 41.76 2.39 6.80
CA THR A 358 41.94 1.90 5.43
C THR A 358 43.21 1.07 5.30
N MET A 359 43.09 -0.24 5.02
CA MET A 359 44.23 -1.05 4.57
C MET A 359 44.41 -0.94 3.06
N LYS A 360 45.43 -0.18 2.62
CA LYS A 360 46.03 -0.29 1.28
C LYS A 360 47.45 -0.88 1.41
N ARG A 361 47.68 -1.93 0.63
CA ARG A 361 48.94 -2.68 0.39
C ARG A 361 50.13 -1.79 0.00
N SER A 362 51.35 -2.23 0.34
CA SER A 362 52.50 -2.39 -0.59
C SER A 362 53.62 -3.16 0.14
N ILE A 363 53.94 -4.38 -0.29
CA ILE A 363 55.14 -4.78 -1.07
C ILE A 363 56.46 -4.47 -0.35
N GLN A 364 57.13 -5.55 0.09
CA GLN A 364 58.56 -5.75 -0.11
C GLN A 364 58.82 -7.23 -0.41
#